data_AF-A0A8C5KAT1-F1
#
_entry.id   AF-A0A8C5KAT1-F1
#
_cell.length_a   1.000
_cell.length_b   1.000
_cell.length_c   1.000
_cell.angle_alpha   90.00
_cell.angle_beta   90.00
_cell.angle_gamma   90.00
#
_symmetry.space_group_name_H-M   'P 1'
#
loop_
_entity.id
_entity.type
_entity.pdbx_description
1 polymer ?
#
loop_
_entity_poly.entity_id
_entity_poly.type
_entity_poly.pdbx_seq_one_letter_code
_entity_poly.pdbx_strand_id
1 'polypeptide(L)'
;MVAHRDSLYVVRNGPSDDFLHCAIDCLNLATGQWTSLPGQFVNSKGALFTAVVRGDTVYTVNRVSTLVYAIEDGTWRLQREKAGFPRPGSLQTFLLRLPPGTPGPVATPLPEL
;
A
#
# COMPACT_ATOMS: atom_id res chain seq x y z
N MET A 1 -2.10 0.39 2.76
CA MET A 1 -3.21 -0.41 3.33
C MET A 1 -3.75 -1.32 2.26
N VAL A 2 -4.05 -2.58 2.57
CA VAL A 2 -4.57 -3.55 1.60
C VAL A 2 -5.55 -4.51 2.27
N ALA A 3 -6.62 -4.89 1.57
CA ALA A 3 -7.66 -5.79 2.09
C ALA A 3 -7.50 -7.21 1.52
N HIS A 4 -7.88 -8.21 2.30
CA HIS A 4 -7.99 -9.62 1.90
C HIS A 4 -9.02 -10.31 2.80
N ARG A 5 -10.07 -10.88 2.19
CA ARG A 5 -11.17 -11.53 2.94
C ARG A 5 -11.70 -10.60 4.05
N ASP A 6 -11.78 -11.08 5.29
CA ASP A 6 -12.21 -10.33 6.47
C ASP A 6 -11.08 -9.59 7.17
N SER A 7 -9.98 -9.28 6.46
CA SER A 7 -8.79 -8.64 7.02
C SER A 7 -8.41 -7.37 6.26
N LEU A 8 -8.01 -6.35 7.01
CA LEU A 8 -7.44 -5.12 6.48
C LEU A 8 -6.03 -4.93 7.06
N TYR A 9 -5.02 -4.99 6.19
CA TYR A 9 -3.62 -4.86 6.57
C TYR A 9 -3.10 -3.43 6.40
N VAL A 10 -2.39 -2.94 7.42
CA VAL A 10 -1.72 -1.64 7.44
C VAL A 10 -0.22 -1.87 7.65
N VAL A 11 0.56 -1.59 6.62
CA VAL A 11 2.03 -1.56 6.70
C VAL A 11 2.45 -0.22 7.31
N ARG A 12 3.32 -0.26 8.31
CA ARG A 12 3.87 0.93 8.97
C ARG A 12 5.35 0.72 9.31
N ASN A 13 6.07 1.81 9.54
CA ASN A 13 7.46 1.74 10.00
C ASN A 13 7.57 0.90 11.28
N GLY A 14 8.71 0.21 11.42
CA GLY A 14 9.06 -0.47 12.65
C GLY A 14 9.13 0.48 13.85
N PRO A 15 9.07 -0.04 15.08
CA PRO A 15 9.28 0.77 16.28
C PRO A 15 10.70 1.37 16.32
N SER A 16 10.87 2.43 17.10
CA SER A 16 12.20 2.99 17.45
C SER A 16 13.08 3.36 16.25
N ASP A 17 12.52 4.11 15.30
CA ASP A 17 13.22 4.62 14.10
C ASP A 17 13.86 3.54 13.21
N ASP A 18 13.40 2.29 13.31
CA ASP A 18 13.80 1.24 12.37
C ASP A 18 13.13 1.46 11.01
N PHE A 19 13.77 2.27 10.17
CA PHE A 19 13.37 2.53 8.78
C PHE A 19 13.69 1.37 7.84
N LEU A 20 14.47 0.38 8.30
CA LEU A 20 14.83 -0.80 7.50
C LEU A 20 13.79 -1.92 7.62
N HIS A 21 13.00 -1.92 8.68
CA HIS A 21 11.91 -2.87 8.88
C HIS A 21 10.55 -2.18 8.97
N CYS A 22 9.51 -2.93 8.63
CA CYS A 22 8.13 -2.55 8.81
C CYS A 22 7.45 -3.53 9.76
N ALA A 23 6.44 -3.01 10.45
CA ALA A 23 5.41 -3.81 11.09
C ALA A 23 4.17 -3.82 10.19
N ILE A 24 3.36 -4.87 10.31
CA ILE A 24 2.05 -4.93 9.64
C ILE A 24 1.01 -5.19 10.71
N ASP A 25 0.05 -4.28 10.83
CA ASP A 25 -1.12 -4.47 11.69
C ASP A 25 -2.31 -4.94 10.83
N CYS A 26 -3.17 -5.75 11.41
CA CYS A 26 -4.35 -6.34 10.78
C CYS A 26 -5.59 -6.01 11.60
N LEU A 27 -6.57 -5.38 10.97
CA LEU A 27 -7.92 -5.30 11.49
C LEU A 27 -8.71 -6.50 10.96
N ASN A 28 -9.21 -7.33 11.86
CA ASN A 28 -10.24 -8.31 11.53
C ASN A 28 -11.59 -7.58 11.42
N LEU A 29 -12.18 -7.58 10.24
CA LEU A 29 -13.42 -6.87 9.92
C LEU A 29 -14.65 -7.51 10.56
N ALA A 30 -14.62 -8.81 10.85
CA ALA A 30 -15.72 -9.50 11.52
C ALA A 30 -15.76 -9.21 13.02
N THR A 31 -14.60 -9.08 13.67
CA THR A 31 -14.51 -8.85 15.13
C THR A 31 -14.21 -7.40 15.51
N GLY A 32 -13.78 -6.57 14.56
CA GLY A 32 -13.34 -5.20 14.79
C GLY A 32 -12.02 -5.08 15.56
N GLN A 33 -11.29 -6.17 15.75
CA GLN A 33 -10.07 -6.20 16.56
C GLN A 33 -8.81 -5.99 15.72
N TRP A 34 -7.88 -5.20 16.25
CA TRP A 34 -6.55 -5.02 15.69
C TRP A 34 -5.56 -6.03 16.30
N THR A 35 -4.72 -6.62 15.46
CA THR A 35 -3.59 -7.45 15.87
C THR A 35 -2.35 -7.10 15.05
N SER A 36 -1.17 -7.27 15.61
CA SER A 36 0.08 -7.16 14.83
C SER A 36 0.43 -8.51 14.21
N LEU A 37 0.80 -8.51 12.94
CA LEU A 37 1.29 -9.71 12.28
C LEU A 37 2.63 -10.13 12.91
N PRO A 38 2.84 -11.44 13.14
CA PRO A 38 4.14 -11.93 13.55
C PRO A 38 5.11 -11.86 12.37
N GLY A 39 6.35 -11.41 12.64
CA GLY A 39 7.45 -11.39 11.67
C GLY A 39 8.19 -10.06 11.60
N GLN A 40 9.32 -10.07 10.88
CA GLN A 40 10.07 -8.86 10.53
C GLN A 40 9.99 -8.66 9.02
N PHE A 41 9.42 -7.53 8.59
CA PHE A 41 9.21 -7.23 7.18
C PHE A 41 10.26 -6.23 6.70
N VAL A 42 11.27 -6.72 5.97
CA VAL A 42 12.35 -5.87 5.46
C VAL A 42 11.81 -4.86 4.44
N ASN A 43 12.09 -3.59 4.67
CA ASN A 43 11.72 -2.47 3.82
C ASN A 43 12.93 -1.65 3.33
N SER A 44 14.13 -2.21 3.34
CA SER A 44 15.35 -1.52 2.89
C SER A 44 15.26 -0.94 1.47
N LYS A 45 14.42 -1.52 0.62
CA LYS A 45 14.15 -1.03 -0.75
C LYS A 45 12.91 -0.11 -0.82
N GLY A 46 12.10 -0.01 0.22
CA GLY A 46 10.88 0.82 0.27
C GLY A 46 9.66 0.22 -0.44
N ALA A 47 9.68 -1.08 -0.78
CA ALA A 47 8.64 -1.69 -1.60
C ALA A 47 7.33 -1.94 -0.84
N LEU A 48 7.39 -2.13 0.48
CA LEU A 48 6.24 -2.60 1.28
C LEU A 48 5.07 -1.61 1.35
N PHE A 49 5.31 -0.31 1.16
CA PHE A 49 4.25 0.71 1.29
C PHE A 49 3.24 0.73 0.14
N THR A 50 3.60 0.16 -1.01
CA THR A 50 2.69 0.04 -2.15
C THR A 50 2.37 -1.43 -2.34
N ALA A 51 1.23 -1.87 -1.82
CA ALA A 51 0.83 -3.27 -1.82
C ALA A 51 -0.56 -3.47 -2.43
N VAL A 52 -0.73 -4.59 -3.15
CA VAL A 52 -2.02 -5.05 -3.67
C VAL A 52 -2.15 -6.56 -3.46
N VAL A 53 -3.37 -7.04 -3.25
CA VAL A 53 -3.68 -8.46 -3.09
C VAL A 53 -4.39 -8.98 -4.35
N ARG A 54 -3.97 -10.17 -4.80
CA ARG A 54 -4.68 -10.95 -5.82
C ARG A 54 -4.75 -12.41 -5.37
N GLY A 55 -5.97 -12.91 -5.15
CA GLY A 55 -6.16 -14.21 -4.49
C GLY A 55 -5.55 -14.16 -3.09
N ASP A 56 -4.67 -15.11 -2.77
CA ASP A 56 -3.95 -15.18 -1.50
C ASP A 56 -2.49 -14.69 -1.61
N THR A 57 -2.20 -13.88 -2.63
CA THR A 57 -0.86 -13.35 -2.89
C THR A 57 -0.84 -11.82 -2.77
N VAL A 58 0.12 -11.30 -2.03
CA VAL A 58 0.42 -9.87 -1.96
C VAL A 58 1.55 -9.55 -2.92
N TYR A 59 1.37 -8.50 -3.70
CA TYR A 59 2.42 -7.88 -4.50
C TYR A 59 2.74 -6.54 -3.90
N THR A 60 3.99 -6.33 -3.50
CA THR A 60 4.48 -5.00 -3.15
C THR A 60 5.40 -4.51 -4.25
N VAL A 61 5.25 -3.26 -4.66
CA VAL A 61 5.83 -2.76 -5.92
C VAL A 61 6.48 -1.41 -5.69
N ASN A 62 7.72 -1.27 -6.16
CA ASN A 62 8.32 0.04 -6.35
C ASN A 62 9.25 0.05 -7.57
N ARG A 63 10.08 1.10 -7.69
CA ARG A 63 11.04 1.25 -8.79
C ARG A 63 12.10 0.14 -8.83
N VAL A 64 12.56 -0.30 -7.67
CA VAL A 64 13.73 -1.18 -7.51
C VAL A 64 13.32 -2.64 -7.55
N SER A 65 12.24 -3.00 -6.88
CA SER A 65 11.80 -4.39 -6.73
C SER A 65 10.28 -4.54 -6.70
N THR A 66 9.85 -5.75 -7.05
CA THR A 66 8.50 -6.25 -6.78
C THR A 66 8.64 -7.46 -5.86
N LEU A 67 8.15 -7.35 -4.62
CA LEU A 67 8.17 -8.47 -3.68
C LEU A 67 6.82 -9.19 -3.72
N VAL A 68 6.87 -10.51 -3.69
CA VAL A 68 5.67 -11.37 -3.73
C VAL A 68 5.59 -12.13 -2.42
N TYR A 69 4.49 -11.95 -1.69
CA TYR A 69 4.20 -12.66 -0.45
C TYR A 69 2.99 -13.57 -0.62
N ALA A 70 3.01 -14.73 0.04
CA ALA A 70 1.80 -15.52 0.28
C ALA A 70 1.17 -15.10 1.61
N ILE A 71 -0.16 -15.05 1.66
CA ILE A 71 -0.93 -14.84 2.89
C ILE A 71 -1.22 -16.22 3.47
N GLU A 72 -0.49 -16.60 4.52
CA GLU A 72 -0.55 -17.93 5.13
C GLU A 72 -0.37 -17.81 6.64
N ASP A 73 -1.09 -18.65 7.39
CA ASP A 73 -0.97 -18.75 8.86
C ASP A 73 -1.07 -17.39 9.58
N GLY A 74 -1.94 -16.52 9.08
CA GLY A 74 -2.17 -15.19 9.66
C GLY A 74 -1.03 -14.20 9.46
N THR A 75 -0.06 -14.47 8.59
CA THR A 75 1.04 -13.55 8.27
C THR A 75 1.34 -13.49 6.76
N TRP A 76 2.30 -12.66 6.36
CA TRP A 76 2.79 -12.57 4.99
C TRP A 76 4.15 -13.27 4.89
N ARG A 77 4.25 -14.29 4.06
CA ARG A 77 5.50 -15.03 3.82
C ARG A 77 6.12 -14.64 2.50
N LEU A 78 7.36 -14.13 2.52
CA LEU A 78 8.08 -13.74 1.30
C LEU A 78 8.35 -14.99 0.45
N GLN A 79 7.84 -14.99 -0.78
CA GLN A 79 8.01 -16.09 -1.73
C GLN A 79 9.10 -15.81 -2.75
N ARG A 80 9.18 -14.58 -3.27
CA ARG A 80 10.20 -14.19 -4.24
C ARG A 80 10.31 -12.67 -4.39
N GLU A 81 11.47 -12.24 -4.86
CA GLU A 81 11.70 -10.90 -5.39
C GLU A 81 11.74 -10.95 -6.93
N LYS A 82 11.15 -9.94 -7.58
CA LYS A 82 11.20 -9.70 -9.02
C LYS A 82 11.71 -8.29 -9.28
N ALA A 83 12.02 -8.00 -10.54
CA ALA A 83 12.37 -6.65 -10.99
C ALA A 83 11.29 -5.63 -10.61
N GLY A 84 11.73 -4.42 -10.28
CA GLY A 84 10.85 -3.30 -9.99
C GLY A 84 10.11 -2.77 -11.20
N PHE A 85 9.07 -1.98 -10.94
CA PHE A 85 8.29 -1.32 -11.96
C PHE A 85 9.00 -0.05 -12.46
N PRO A 86 9.30 0.09 -13.76
CA PRO A 86 10.19 1.13 -14.26
C PRO A 86 9.59 2.55 -14.26
N ARG A 87 8.32 2.73 -13.91
CA ARG A 87 7.61 4.04 -13.95
C ARG A 87 7.15 4.48 -12.55
N PRO A 88 8.06 4.95 -11.68
CA PRO A 88 7.74 5.28 -10.29
C PRO A 88 6.67 6.37 -10.12
N GLY A 89 6.60 7.35 -11.03
CA GLY A 89 5.59 8.41 -10.98
C GLY A 89 4.16 7.88 -11.03
N SER A 90 3.91 6.79 -11.75
CA SER A 90 2.57 6.16 -11.84
C SER A 90 2.15 5.41 -10.56
N LEU A 91 3.09 5.09 -9.66
CA LEU A 91 2.76 4.52 -8.35
C LEU A 91 2.30 5.62 -7.39
N GLN A 92 2.87 6.82 -7.51
CA GLN A 92 2.52 7.97 -6.68
C GLN A 92 1.18 8.62 -7.08
N THR A 93 0.74 8.47 -8.33
CA THR A 93 -0.54 9.02 -8.82
C THR A 93 -1.77 8.41 -8.15
N PHE A 94 -1.68 7.24 -7.51
CA PHE A 94 -2.80 6.67 -6.75
C PHE A 94 -3.00 7.30 -5.36
N LEU A 95 -2.09 8.18 -4.91
CA LEU A 95 -2.16 8.88 -3.62
C LEU A 95 -2.63 10.34 -3.73
N LEU A 96 -2.84 10.86 -4.94
CA LEU A 96 -3.32 12.21 -5.16
C LEU A 96 -4.85 12.20 -5.29
N ARG A 97 -5.56 12.23 -4.16
CA ARG A 97 -6.88 12.86 -4.15
C ARG A 97 -6.64 14.36 -4.24
N LEU A 98 -7.11 14.98 -5.31
CA LEU A 98 -7.30 16.43 -5.31
C LEU A 98 -8.22 16.76 -4.11
N PRO A 99 -7.95 17.83 -3.35
CA PRO A 99 -8.95 18.36 -2.43
C PRO A 99 -10.27 18.55 -3.19
N PRO A 100 -11.45 18.40 -2.56
CA PRO A 100 -12.67 18.91 -3.16
C PRO A 100 -12.43 20.40 -3.42
N GLY A 101 -12.14 20.73 -4.67
CA GLY A 101 -11.81 22.10 -5.04
C GLY A 101 -13.04 22.94 -4.78
N THR A 102 -12.87 24.05 -4.07
CA THR A 102 -13.77 25.18 -4.21
C THR A 102 -13.97 25.38 -5.72
N PRO A 103 -15.21 25.41 -6.25
CA PRO A 103 -15.42 25.59 -7.67
C PRO A 103 -14.62 26.83 -8.10
N GLY A 104 -13.61 26.59 -8.95
CA GLY A 104 -12.89 27.68 -9.61
C GLY A 104 -13.91 28.52 -10.38
N PRO A 105 -13.64 29.81 -10.62
CA PRO A 105 -14.57 30.66 -11.35
C PRO A 105 -14.88 29.99 -12.68
N VAL A 106 -16.13 29.55 -12.83
CA VAL A 106 -16.65 29.06 -14.10
C VAL A 106 -16.46 30.23 -15.07
N ALA A 107 -15.63 30.04 -16.09
CA ALA A 107 -15.53 31.00 -17.17
C ALA A 107 -16.94 31.12 -17.77
N THR A 108 -17.62 32.24 -17.48
CA THR A 108 -18.85 32.59 -18.15
C THR A 108 -18.50 32.75 -19.63
N PRO A 109 -19.20 32.05 -20.54
CA PRO A 109 -19.01 32.31 -21.96
C PRO A 109 -19.35 33.77 -22.22
N LEU A 110 -18.42 34.50 -22.84
CA LEU A 110 -18.67 35.83 -23.37
C LEU A 110 -19.82 35.74 -24.38
N PRO A 111 -20.82 36.63 -24.34
CA PRO A 111 -21.86 36.64 -25.35
C PRO A 111 -21.23 36.90 -26.71
N GLU A 112 -21.50 36.02 -27.67
CA GLU A 112 -21.15 36.22 -29.07
C GLU A 112 -21.80 37.52 -29.58
N LEU A 113 -20.99 38.35 -30.22
CA LEU A 113 -21.38 39.63 -30.82
C LEU A 113 -21.02 39.59 -32.31
#